data_AF-A0A195EAF1-F1
#
_entry.id   AF-A0A195EAF1-F1
#
_cell.length_a   1.000
_cell.length_b   1.000
_cell.length_c   1.000
_cell.angle_alpha   90.00
_cell.angle_beta   90.00
_cell.angle_gamma   90.00
#
_symmetry.space_group_name_H-M   'P 1'
#
loop_
_entity.id
_entity.type
_entity.pdbx_description
1 polymer ?
#
loop_
_entity_poly.entity_id
_entity_poly.type
_entity_poly.pdbx_seq_one_letter_code
_entity_poly.pdbx_strand_id
1 'polypeptide(L)'
;MKYFDVLPLNQLWLQYMREMLGVESFADISENPRNWENINLQLIKADFHGAKISIDRSKCPSLIGVMGIVIQDTKNTFRVCGMDNIIRTIPKDVVKINIHLDDGVTLKVFGRELSIRPAERAVKKFKNSSIVML
;
A
#
# COMPACT_ATOMS: atom_id res chain seq x y z
N MET A 1 20.12 -1.09 -7.67
CA MET A 1 19.06 -2.00 -7.20
C MET A 1 18.14 -2.26 -8.37
N LYS A 2 18.02 -3.51 -8.79
CA LYS A 2 17.12 -3.92 -9.88
C LYS A 2 15.77 -4.36 -9.30
N TYR A 3 14.74 -4.36 -10.13
CA TYR A 3 13.40 -4.79 -9.73
C TYR A 3 13.38 -6.24 -9.24
N PHE A 4 14.11 -7.12 -9.92
CA PHE A 4 14.19 -8.53 -9.55
C PHE A 4 14.73 -8.73 -8.13
N ASP A 5 15.71 -7.90 -7.72
CA ASP A 5 16.34 -7.97 -6.41
C ASP A 5 15.37 -7.68 -5.26
N VAL A 6 14.27 -6.97 -5.53
CA VAL A 6 13.26 -6.57 -4.51
C VAL A 6 12.01 -7.44 -4.52
N LEU A 7 11.91 -8.44 -5.40
CA LEU A 7 10.79 -9.39 -5.40
C LEU A 7 10.65 -10.17 -4.07
N PRO A 8 11.72 -10.66 -3.43
CA PRO A 8 11.60 -11.34 -2.14
C PRO A 8 11.02 -10.44 -1.04
N LEU A 9 11.28 -9.13 -1.11
CA LEU A 9 10.73 -8.16 -0.17
C LEU A 9 9.21 -8.10 -0.26
N ASN A 10 8.65 -8.20 -1.47
CA ASN A 10 7.20 -8.26 -1.64
C ASN A 10 6.58 -9.54 -1.06
N GLN A 11 7.26 -10.67 -1.18
CA GLN A 11 6.80 -11.94 -0.59
C GLN A 11 6.74 -11.87 0.94
N LEU A 12 7.76 -11.28 1.58
CA LEU A 12 7.77 -11.03 3.03
C LEU A 12 6.64 -10.09 3.43
N TRP A 13 6.41 -9.03 2.66
CA TRP A 13 5.35 -8.06 2.94
C TRP A 13 3.94 -8.69 2.82
N LEU A 14 3.71 -9.58 1.86
CA LEU A 14 2.45 -10.31 1.71
C LEU A 14 2.17 -11.24 2.90
N GLN A 15 3.21 -11.93 3.40
CA GLN A 15 3.09 -12.74 4.63
C GLN A 15 2.75 -11.87 5.84
N TYR A 16 3.46 -10.77 6.03
CA TYR A 16 3.16 -9.78 7.06
C TYR A 16 1.71 -9.27 6.99
N MET A 17 1.20 -8.97 5.79
CA MET A 17 -0.17 -8.49 5.63
C MET A 17 -1.21 -9.57 5.94
N ARG A 18 -0.96 -10.84 5.59
CA ARG A 18 -1.83 -11.96 5.99
C ARG A 18 -1.93 -12.08 7.51
N GLU A 19 -0.80 -12.05 8.20
CA GLU A 19 -0.74 -12.09 9.66
C GLU A 19 -1.43 -10.89 10.30
N MET A 20 -1.18 -9.68 9.80
CA MET A 20 -1.78 -8.44 10.31
C MET A 20 -3.30 -8.40 10.13
N LEU A 21 -3.81 -8.90 9.00
CA LEU A 21 -5.25 -8.93 8.71
C LEU A 21 -5.94 -10.16 9.31
N GLY A 22 -5.19 -11.16 9.75
CA GLY A 22 -5.72 -12.41 10.30
C GLY A 22 -6.45 -13.25 9.26
N VAL A 23 -5.94 -13.28 8.01
CA VAL A 23 -6.55 -13.99 6.88
C VAL A 23 -5.58 -15.01 6.30
N GLU A 24 -6.11 -16.16 5.87
CA GLU A 24 -5.33 -17.16 5.13
C GLU A 24 -5.23 -16.80 3.64
N SER A 25 -6.34 -16.36 3.05
CA SER A 25 -6.42 -15.81 1.70
C SER A 25 -6.87 -14.36 1.73
N PHE A 26 -6.34 -13.53 0.82
CA PHE A 26 -6.84 -12.16 0.69
C PHE A 26 -8.23 -12.11 0.06
N ALA A 27 -8.69 -13.17 -0.63
CA ALA A 27 -10.04 -13.25 -1.19
C ALA A 27 -11.12 -13.12 -0.11
N ASP A 28 -10.85 -13.65 1.09
CA ASP A 28 -11.72 -13.62 2.27
C ASP A 28 -12.08 -12.18 2.71
N ILE A 29 -11.26 -11.19 2.34
CA ILE A 29 -11.49 -9.77 2.64
C ILE A 29 -12.75 -9.26 1.94
N SER A 30 -13.05 -9.75 0.73
CA SER A 30 -14.17 -9.26 -0.09
C SER A 30 -15.53 -9.77 0.38
N GLU A 31 -15.56 -10.88 1.11
CA GLU A 31 -16.81 -11.59 1.44
C GLU A 31 -17.53 -11.05 2.68
N ASN A 32 -16.88 -10.21 3.51
CA ASN A 32 -17.46 -9.73 4.77
C ASN A 32 -17.36 -8.20 4.98
N PRO A 33 -18.43 -7.43 4.68
CA PRO A 33 -18.45 -5.98 4.82
C PRO A 33 -18.21 -5.46 6.25
N ARG A 34 -18.52 -6.26 7.28
CA ARG A 34 -18.35 -5.85 8.69
C ARG A 34 -16.87 -5.77 9.10
N ASN A 35 -15.97 -6.44 8.37
CA ASN A 35 -14.55 -6.43 8.67
C ASN A 35 -13.82 -5.20 8.09
N TRP A 36 -14.47 -4.44 7.20
CA TRP A 36 -13.81 -3.38 6.45
C TRP A 36 -13.30 -2.22 7.31
N GLU A 37 -14.03 -1.84 8.37
CA GLU A 37 -13.57 -0.80 9.29
C GLU A 37 -12.29 -1.20 10.01
N ASN A 38 -12.22 -2.45 10.49
CA ASN A 38 -11.03 -2.99 11.12
C ASN A 38 -9.86 -3.09 10.14
N ILE A 39 -10.10 -3.61 8.93
CA ILE A 39 -9.09 -3.70 7.86
C ILE A 39 -8.54 -2.31 7.52
N ASN A 40 -9.39 -1.30 7.39
CA ASN A 40 -8.97 0.08 7.13
C ASN A 40 -8.06 0.61 8.23
N LEU A 41 -8.41 0.37 9.49
CA LEU A 41 -7.57 0.78 10.62
C LEU A 41 -6.22 0.07 10.63
N GLN A 42 -6.17 -1.22 10.28
CA GLN A 42 -4.91 -1.96 10.16
C GLN A 42 -4.05 -1.45 9.00
N LEU A 43 -4.65 -1.24 7.82
CA LEU A 43 -3.96 -0.71 6.63
C LEU A 43 -3.32 0.66 6.89
N ILE A 44 -4.03 1.55 7.56
CA ILE A 44 -3.48 2.88 7.90
C ILE A 44 -2.27 2.75 8.83
N LYS A 45 -2.22 1.70 9.67
CA LYS A 45 -1.11 1.44 10.61
C LYS A 45 0.03 0.62 10.00
N ALA A 46 -0.22 -0.09 8.90
CA ALA A 46 0.70 -1.04 8.30
C ALA A 46 1.99 -0.40 7.77
N ASP A 47 3.11 -1.11 7.81
CA ASP A 47 4.27 -0.73 7.01
C ASP A 47 4.00 -1.07 5.53
N PHE A 48 4.45 -0.23 4.60
CA PHE A 48 4.30 -0.45 3.16
C PHE A 48 5.64 -0.74 2.47
N HIS A 49 6.75 -0.87 3.19
CA HIS A 49 8.01 -1.36 2.65
C HIS A 49 7.85 -2.80 2.14
N GLY A 50 8.02 -3.01 0.84
CA GLY A 50 7.73 -4.27 0.14
C GLY A 50 6.37 -4.34 -0.54
N ALA A 51 5.48 -3.37 -0.31
CA ALA A 51 4.20 -3.34 -0.97
C ALA A 51 4.35 -3.15 -2.49
N LYS A 52 3.68 -3.99 -3.28
CA LYS A 52 3.52 -3.77 -4.72
C LYS A 52 2.37 -2.79 -4.94
N ILE A 53 2.65 -1.68 -5.63
CA ILE A 53 1.67 -0.62 -5.83
C ILE A 53 1.62 -0.15 -7.29
N SER A 54 0.50 0.44 -7.68
CA SER A 54 0.37 1.24 -8.89
C SER A 54 -0.43 2.53 -8.65
N ILE A 55 -0.14 3.56 -9.42
CA ILE A 55 -0.84 4.85 -9.31
C ILE A 55 -2.07 4.84 -10.22
N ASP A 56 -3.26 4.87 -9.61
CA ASP A 56 -4.57 4.92 -10.29
C ASP A 56 -4.89 6.33 -10.77
N ARG A 57 -4.73 7.32 -9.88
CA ARG A 57 -4.96 8.75 -10.19
C ARG A 57 -3.91 9.60 -9.53
N SER A 58 -3.59 10.72 -10.16
CA SER A 58 -2.74 11.74 -9.55
C SER A 58 -3.12 13.14 -10.01
N LYS A 59 -2.82 14.15 -9.19
CA LYS A 59 -2.81 15.55 -9.65
C LYS A 59 -1.70 15.81 -10.67
N CYS A 60 -0.64 14.98 -10.67
CA CYS A 60 0.45 15.05 -11.64
C CYS A 60 0.27 13.91 -12.66
N PRO A 61 -0.14 14.19 -13.92
CA PRO A 61 -0.44 13.15 -14.89
C PRO A 61 0.71 12.18 -15.18
N SER A 62 1.96 12.63 -15.06
CA SER A 62 3.14 11.78 -15.30
C SER A 62 3.33 10.66 -14.28
N LEU A 63 2.63 10.70 -13.14
CA LEU A 63 2.66 9.64 -12.13
C LEU A 63 1.66 8.53 -12.42
N ILE A 64 0.62 8.79 -13.22
CA ILE A 64 -0.44 7.81 -13.51
C ILE A 64 0.17 6.60 -14.23
N GLY A 65 -0.17 5.39 -13.78
CA GLY A 65 0.35 4.14 -14.35
C GLY A 65 1.74 3.75 -13.86
N VAL A 66 2.44 4.59 -13.08
CA VAL A 66 3.68 4.15 -12.41
C VAL A 66 3.35 2.96 -11.49
N MET A 67 4.12 1.88 -11.63
CA MET A 67 3.94 0.64 -10.90
C MET A 67 5.29 0.10 -10.43
N GLY A 68 5.32 -0.52 -9.25
CA GLY A 68 6.51 -1.19 -8.75
C GLY A 68 6.39 -1.59 -7.28
N ILE A 69 7.54 -1.91 -6.67
CA ILE A 69 7.63 -2.29 -5.25
C ILE A 69 8.16 -1.11 -4.44
N VAL A 70 7.50 -0.79 -3.33
CA VAL A 70 7.93 0.24 -2.40
C VAL A 70 9.20 -0.21 -1.69
N ILE A 71 10.30 0.49 -1.90
CA ILE A 71 11.59 0.23 -1.24
C ILE A 71 11.85 1.18 -0.06
N GLN A 72 11.06 2.24 0.07
CA GLN A 72 11.16 3.15 1.22
C GLN A 72 9.81 3.80 1.48
N ASP A 73 9.33 3.65 2.71
CA ASP A 73 8.18 4.37 3.24
C ASP A 73 8.66 5.50 4.15
N THR A 74 8.41 6.75 3.76
CA THR A 74 8.69 7.93 4.59
C THR A 74 7.40 8.70 4.89
N LYS A 75 7.48 9.78 5.66
CA LYS A 75 6.33 10.61 6.00
C LYS A 75 5.48 10.94 4.77
N ASN A 76 6.03 11.62 3.77
CA ASN A 76 5.25 12.17 2.66
C ASN A 76 5.44 11.45 1.33
N THR A 77 6.42 10.54 1.23
CA THR A 77 6.79 9.93 -0.05
C THR A 77 6.97 8.43 0.07
N PHE A 78 6.68 7.75 -1.04
CA PHE A 78 7.18 6.40 -1.30
C PHE A 78 8.32 6.47 -2.30
N ARG A 79 9.37 5.67 -2.10
CA ARG A 79 10.29 5.35 -3.20
C ARG A 79 9.93 3.99 -3.75
N VAL A 80 9.67 3.93 -5.05
CA VAL A 80 9.16 2.75 -5.74
C VAL A 80 10.17 2.31 -6.78
N CYS A 81 10.58 1.04 -6.74
CA CYS A 81 11.39 0.43 -7.79
C CYS A 81 10.44 -0.13 -8.86
N GLY A 82 10.47 0.45 -10.06
CA GLY A 82 9.68 0.00 -11.19
C GLY A 82 10.30 -1.19 -11.92
N MET A 83 9.50 -1.86 -12.75
CA MET A 83 9.95 -3.01 -13.58
C MET A 83 11.04 -2.62 -14.60
N ASP A 84 11.13 -1.33 -14.93
CA ASP A 84 12.19 -0.70 -15.73
C ASP A 84 13.52 -0.53 -14.97
N ASN A 85 13.60 -1.02 -13.72
CA ASN A 85 14.72 -0.84 -12.79
C ASN A 85 14.96 0.64 -12.39
N ILE A 86 13.99 1.52 -12.63
CA ILE A 86 14.08 2.94 -12.25
C ILE A 86 13.39 3.13 -10.90
N ILE A 87 14.09 3.80 -9.98
CA ILE A 87 13.51 4.19 -8.69
C ILE A 87 12.84 5.55 -8.85
N ARG A 88 11.56 5.62 -8.54
CA ARG A 88 10.74 6.84 -8.62
C ARG A 88 10.28 7.24 -7.22
N THR A 89 10.37 8.52 -6.90
CA THR A 89 9.85 9.07 -5.64
C THR A 89 8.43 9.59 -5.88
N ILE A 90 7.46 9.00 -5.20
CA ILE A 90 6.04 9.30 -5.33
C ILE A 90 5.57 10.12 -4.13
N PRO A 91 5.14 11.38 -4.32
CA PRO A 91 4.48 12.16 -3.26
C PRO A 91 3.08 11.61 -2.97
N LYS A 92 2.83 11.24 -1.71
CA LYS A 92 1.62 10.52 -1.29
C LYS A 92 0.36 11.40 -1.31
N ASP A 93 0.48 12.68 -0.99
CA ASP A 93 -0.63 13.61 -0.84
C ASP A 93 -1.38 13.95 -2.14
N VAL A 94 -0.79 13.60 -3.30
CA VAL A 94 -1.32 13.89 -4.62
C VAL A 94 -1.75 12.65 -5.42
N VAL A 95 -1.71 11.45 -4.83
CA VAL A 95 -1.99 10.19 -5.54
C VAL A 95 -3.13 9.37 -4.90
N LYS A 96 -3.85 8.64 -5.73
CA LYS A 96 -4.63 7.45 -5.35
C LYS A 96 -3.85 6.21 -5.76
N ILE A 97 -3.67 5.30 -4.83
CA ILE A 97 -2.75 4.17 -4.96
C ILE A 97 -3.58 2.88 -4.92
N ASN A 98 -3.31 1.99 -5.88
CA ASN A 98 -3.75 0.61 -5.83
C ASN A 98 -2.62 -0.20 -5.18
N ILE A 99 -2.93 -0.95 -4.13
CA ILE A 99 -2.04 -1.88 -3.45
C ILE A 99 -2.44 -3.28 -3.91
N HIS A 100 -1.49 -3.99 -4.51
CA HIS A 100 -1.69 -5.31 -5.10
C HIS A 100 -1.34 -6.39 -4.07
N LEU A 101 -2.33 -7.19 -3.70
CA LEU A 101 -2.18 -8.37 -2.87
C LEU A 101 -2.15 -9.64 -3.75
N ASP A 102 -1.97 -10.80 -3.12
CA ASP A 102 -2.20 -12.09 -3.81
C ASP A 102 -3.71 -12.29 -4.07
N ASP A 103 -4.07 -13.41 -4.72
CA ASP A 103 -5.46 -13.79 -5.02
C ASP A 103 -6.21 -12.80 -5.93
N GLY A 104 -5.48 -11.92 -6.61
CA GLY A 104 -6.05 -10.88 -7.48
C GLY A 104 -6.69 -9.71 -6.71
N VAL A 105 -6.51 -9.63 -5.40
CA VAL A 105 -7.13 -8.59 -4.57
C VAL A 105 -6.35 -7.29 -4.67
N THR A 106 -7.08 -6.19 -4.90
CA THR A 106 -6.52 -4.84 -5.00
C THR A 106 -7.20 -3.92 -4.01
N LEU A 107 -6.43 -3.31 -3.11
CA LEU A 107 -6.92 -2.31 -2.18
C LEU A 107 -6.64 -0.90 -2.71
N LYS A 108 -7.62 0.01 -2.61
CA LYS A 108 -7.48 1.40 -3.07
C LYS A 108 -7.38 2.35 -1.90
N VAL A 109 -6.31 3.13 -1.84
CA VAL A 109 -6.05 4.08 -0.76
C VAL A 109 -5.75 5.48 -1.29
N PHE A 110 -6.20 6.50 -0.57
CA PHE A 110 -5.74 7.86 -0.81
C PHE A 110 -4.36 8.00 -0.19
N GLY A 111 -3.33 8.28 -0.99
CA GLY A 111 -1.96 8.36 -0.45
C GLY A 111 -1.82 9.37 0.68
N ARG A 112 -2.62 10.44 0.70
CA ARG A 112 -2.68 11.42 1.79
C ARG A 112 -2.92 10.80 3.18
N GLU A 113 -3.67 9.69 3.26
CA GLU A 113 -3.92 8.97 4.52
C GLU A 113 -2.65 8.28 5.05
N LEU A 114 -1.72 7.99 4.15
CA LEU A 114 -0.41 7.40 4.44
C LEU A 114 0.70 8.44 4.59
N SER A 115 0.39 9.75 4.58
CA SER A 115 1.37 10.85 4.69
C SER A 115 1.92 11.07 6.12
N ILE A 116 1.81 10.07 6.99
CA ILE A 116 2.34 10.07 8.36
C ILE A 116 3.48 9.05 8.42
N ARG A 117 4.51 9.31 9.22
CA ARG A 117 5.65 8.38 9.35
C ARG A 117 5.15 7.00 9.80
N PRO A 118 5.65 5.88 9.25
CA PRO A 118 5.19 4.53 9.63
C PRO A 118 5.19 4.29 11.15
N ALA A 119 6.27 4.67 11.83
CA ALA A 119 6.38 4.56 13.28
C ALA A 119 5.30 5.37 14.04
N GLU A 120 4.92 6.54 13.52
CA GLU A 120 3.84 7.36 14.08
C GLU A 120 2.45 6.77 13.76
N ARG A 121 2.29 6.11 12.60
CA ARG A 121 1.03 5.47 12.21
C ARG A 121 0.70 4.31 13.15
N ALA A 122 1.67 3.46 13.49
CA ALA A 122 1.46 2.30 14.36
C ALA A 122 0.85 2.67 15.73
N VAL A 123 1.24 3.81 16.31
CA VAL A 123 0.84 4.23 17.66
C VAL A 123 -0.37 5.17 17.69
N LYS A 124 -0.76 5.73 16.54
CA LYS A 124 -1.80 6.75 16.47
C LYS A 124 -3.21 6.13 16.53
N LYS A 125 -4.07 6.73 17.37
CA LYS A 125 -5.51 6.45 17.37
C LYS A 125 -6.17 7.24 16.24
N PHE A 126 -6.54 6.57 15.15
CA PHE A 126 -7.28 7.17 14.04
C PHE A 126 -8.78 7.21 14.39
N LYS A 127 -9.45 8.33 14.08
CA LYS A 127 -10.92 8.42 14.05
C LYS A 127 -11.32 8.42 12.58
N ASN A 128 -12.18 7.47 12.19
CA ASN A 128 -12.77 7.22 10.86
C ASN A 128 -12.05 7.87 9.67
N SER A 129 -11.26 7.06 8.95
CA SER A 129 -10.79 7.38 7.59
C SER A 129 -11.35 6.33 6.63
N SER A 130 -12.02 6.79 5.58
CA SER A 130 -12.78 5.95 4.65
C SER A 130 -11.89 5.51 3.48
N ILE A 131 -11.23 4.38 3.64
CA ILE A 131 -10.68 3.62 2.51
C ILE A 131 -11.86 2.87 1.87
N VAL A 132 -11.96 2.85 0.54
CA VAL A 132 -13.09 2.27 -0.20
C VAL A 132 -12.56 1.15 -1.09
N MET A 133 -13.11 -0.06 -0.94
CA MET A 133 -12.92 -1.15 -1.88
C MET A 133 -13.90 -0.97 -3.05
N LEU A 134 -13.46 -1.21 -4.28
CA LEU A 134 -14.32 -1.47 -5.43
C LEU A 134 -13.91 -2.80 -6.03
#